data_AF-A0A314UY40-F1
#
_entry.id   AF-A0A314UY40-F1
#
_cell.length_a   1.000
_cell.length_b   1.000
_cell.length_c   1.000
_cell.angle_alpha   90.00
_cell.angle_beta   90.00
_cell.angle_gamma   90.00
#
_symmetry.space_group_name_H-M   'P 1'
#
loop_
_entity.id
_entity.type
_entity.pdbx_description
1 polymer ?
#
loop_
_entity_poly.entity_id
_entity_poly.type
_entity_poly.pdbx_seq_one_letter_code
_entity_poly.pdbx_strand_id
1 'polypeptide(L)'
;MTGGCSIRAIWILNRLDAVVFSRRFPVVEKRWRGTWKSENETSTEGDLNYRVFTSLPSDSELAAAFVDRKRREGSLRGFGVRVSQSAEGSDSWLDDPITRHIIGIYINKEEDGDSNVLWPLILHTKGHYVILVFPLVEPRHLKAYVTLCNRSDCGNAVGVEDSISSILLDLPSITGAFMVAHAIGDIITGDVGEPEVVVSASPSVGGLLDSLTGSIGISSISSRAKPVAAPVASSTPSSGAVTGTVTSDAHKTGSRTLDKDALRTFISSSMPFGTPLDLSFPNIISIKVNGFSQSDLPPADLKQPAWKPYLYRGRQRMLFSVHETVHAAMYDRDEIPDSISISGQINCRAELEGLPDVSFPLKDHIEVLSFHPCAQVPEKGIDKQAVMFSPPLGNFVLMRYEAVCDLDLP
;
A
#
# COMPACT_ATOMS: atom_id res chain seq x y z
N MET A 1 17.56 -15.33 11.21
CA MET A 1 16.59 -14.86 12.25
C MET A 1 15.18 -15.25 11.81
N THR A 2 14.21 -15.45 12.71
CA THR A 2 12.80 -15.63 12.29
C THR A 2 12.32 -14.35 11.57
N GLY A 3 12.00 -14.50 10.29
CA GLY A 3 11.81 -13.44 9.30
C GLY A 3 10.50 -12.67 9.44
N GLY A 4 10.37 -11.87 10.49
CA GLY A 4 9.27 -10.91 10.64
C GLY A 4 9.56 -9.56 9.99
N CYS A 5 8.51 -8.84 9.59
CA CYS A 5 8.64 -7.44 9.15
C CYS A 5 8.98 -6.54 10.36
N SER A 6 10.05 -5.76 10.27
CA SER A 6 10.39 -4.73 11.25
C SER A 6 10.95 -3.50 10.56
N ILE A 7 10.67 -2.33 11.11
CA ILE A 7 11.05 -1.01 10.59
C ILE A 7 12.05 -0.37 11.55
N ARG A 8 13.20 0.06 11.01
CA ARG A 8 14.25 0.77 11.74
C ARG A 8 13.92 2.25 11.91
N ALA A 9 13.41 2.88 10.85
CA ALA A 9 13.05 4.30 10.84
C ALA A 9 12.09 4.66 9.71
N ILE A 10 11.43 5.82 9.86
CA ILE A 10 10.52 6.43 8.91
C ILE A 10 10.85 7.91 8.83
N TRP A 11 10.86 8.47 7.62
CA TRP A 11 10.96 9.91 7.39
C TRP A 11 9.91 10.36 6.38
N ILE A 12 9.37 11.56 6.57
CA ILE A 12 8.46 12.20 5.64
C ILE A 12 9.06 13.55 5.27
N LEU A 13 9.31 13.73 3.98
CA LEU A 13 9.83 14.96 3.39
C LEU A 13 8.70 15.69 2.67
N ASN A 14 8.73 17.02 2.71
CA ASN A 14 7.82 17.84 1.90
C ASN A 14 8.41 18.11 0.50
N ARG A 15 7.72 18.90 -0.33
CA ARG A 15 8.18 19.27 -1.68
C ARG A 15 9.51 20.03 -1.73
N LEU A 16 9.94 20.62 -0.61
CA LEU A 16 11.21 21.34 -0.47
C LEU A 16 12.31 20.42 0.10
N ASP A 17 12.07 19.11 0.13
CA ASP A 17 12.99 18.10 0.66
C ASP A 17 13.33 18.25 2.14
N ALA A 18 12.59 19.08 2.87
CA ALA A 18 12.73 19.20 4.31
C ALA A 18 12.00 18.04 4.99
N VAL A 19 12.67 17.38 5.93
CA VAL A 19 12.04 16.37 6.80
C VAL A 19 11.04 17.08 7.71
N VAL A 20 9.76 16.80 7.50
CA VAL A 20 8.66 17.37 8.30
C VAL A 20 8.21 16.45 9.42
N PHE A 21 8.55 15.17 9.34
CA PHE A 21 8.28 14.16 10.35
C PHE A 21 9.32 13.04 10.27
N SER A 22 9.75 12.54 11.43
CA SER A 22 10.60 11.35 11.52
C SER A 22 10.21 10.49 12.71
N ARG A 23 10.36 9.17 12.57
CA ARG A 23 10.24 8.20 13.66
C ARG A 23 11.38 7.21 13.57
N ARG A 24 12.11 7.03 14.66
CA ARG A 24 13.17 6.01 14.79
C ARG A 24 12.70 4.93 15.76
N PHE A 25 13.09 3.69 15.52
CA PHE A 25 12.80 2.54 16.38
C PHE A 25 14.10 1.97 16.99
N PRO A 26 14.55 2.50 18.15
CA PRO A 26 15.85 2.15 18.73
C PRO A 26 16.03 0.66 19.02
N VAL A 27 14.94 -0.06 19.32
CA VAL A 27 14.96 -1.51 19.60
C VAL A 27 15.37 -2.30 18.35
N VAL A 28 14.72 -2.02 17.21
CA VAL A 28 15.02 -2.67 15.91
C VAL A 28 16.44 -2.32 15.47
N GLU A 29 16.79 -1.05 15.62
CA GLU A 29 18.11 -0.54 15.26
C GLU A 29 19.23 -1.18 16.12
N LYS A 30 19.01 -1.35 17.44
CA LYS A 30 19.95 -2.05 18.33
C LYS A 30 20.11 -3.52 17.92
N ARG A 31 19.02 -4.19 17.55
CA ARG A 31 19.04 -5.58 17.05
C ARG A 31 19.89 -5.70 15.78
N TRP A 32 19.67 -4.81 14.81
CA TRP A 32 20.42 -4.80 13.56
C TRP A 32 21.92 -4.59 13.79
N ARG A 33 22.29 -3.66 14.67
CA ARG A 33 23.71 -3.47 15.05
C ARG A 33 24.31 -4.68 15.73
N GLY A 34 23.53 -5.38 16.56
CA GLY A 34 23.95 -6.64 17.17
C GLY A 34 24.32 -7.69 16.12
N THR A 35 23.44 -7.89 15.13
CA THR A 35 23.70 -8.83 14.02
C THR A 35 24.88 -8.42 13.16
N TRP A 36 25.05 -7.12 12.90
CA TRP A 36 26.20 -6.63 12.16
C TRP A 36 27.52 -6.96 12.87
N LYS A 37 27.61 -6.66 14.17
CA LYS A 37 28.83 -6.90 14.96
C LYS A 37 29.22 -8.37 14.98
N SER A 38 28.26 -9.26 15.22
CA SER A 38 28.53 -10.71 15.20
C SER A 38 28.99 -11.22 13.84
N GLU A 39 28.48 -10.65 12.74
CA GLU A 39 28.87 -11.06 11.39
C GLU A 39 30.28 -10.58 11.04
N ASN A 40 30.68 -9.40 11.52
CA ASN A 40 32.05 -8.90 11.33
C ASN A 40 33.09 -9.57 12.24
N GLU A 41 32.69 -10.04 13.43
CA GLU A 41 33.56 -10.82 14.32
C GLU A 41 33.84 -12.24 13.76
N THR A 42 32.97 -12.73 12.87
CA THR A 42 33.10 -14.06 12.25
C THR A 42 33.77 -14.03 10.87
N SER A 43 33.79 -12.88 10.18
CA SER A 43 34.51 -12.70 8.91
C SER A 43 36.01 -12.47 9.14
N THR A 44 36.85 -13.38 8.67
CA THR A 44 38.33 -13.34 8.86
C THR A 44 39.12 -12.77 7.67
N GLU A 45 38.47 -12.25 6.63
CA GLU A 45 39.17 -11.72 5.45
C GLU A 45 38.70 -10.30 5.10
N GLY A 46 39.65 -9.50 4.61
CA GLY A 46 39.56 -8.06 4.41
C GLY A 46 38.60 -7.65 3.30
N ASP A 47 37.31 -7.66 3.62
CA ASP A 47 36.25 -7.33 2.66
C ASP A 47 35.60 -5.99 2.99
N LEU A 48 35.76 -5.06 2.04
CA LEU A 48 35.10 -3.77 1.85
C LEU A 48 35.07 -2.80 3.06
N ASN A 49 35.77 -1.68 2.90
CA ASN A 49 35.98 -0.60 3.88
C ASN A 49 34.70 0.23 4.19
N TYR A 50 33.50 -0.35 4.17
CA TYR A 50 32.28 0.37 4.56
C TYR A 50 32.07 0.24 6.06
N ARG A 51 32.31 1.34 6.77
CA ARG A 51 31.94 1.45 8.18
C ARG A 51 30.42 1.42 8.34
N VAL A 52 29.99 0.78 9.40
CA VAL A 52 28.59 0.74 9.84
C VAL A 52 28.18 2.13 10.27
N PHE A 53 26.93 2.52 10.00
CA PHE A 53 26.31 3.60 10.76
C PHE A 53 26.44 3.32 12.26
N THR A 54 27.28 4.10 12.93
CA THR A 54 27.35 4.16 14.39
C THR A 54 26.00 4.57 14.98
N SER A 55 25.24 5.38 14.23
CA SER A 55 23.89 5.81 14.52
C SER A 55 23.14 6.11 13.21
N LEU A 56 21.81 5.95 13.21
CA LEU A 56 20.96 6.49 12.13
C LEU A 56 21.19 8.00 11.98
N PRO A 57 21.11 8.56 10.75
CA PRO A 57 21.37 9.98 10.53
C PRO A 57 20.34 10.86 11.25
N SER A 58 20.75 12.10 11.51
CA SER A 58 19.87 13.21 11.83
C SER A 58 18.95 13.55 10.66
N ASP A 59 17.89 14.30 10.94
CA ASP A 59 16.92 14.70 9.92
C ASP A 59 17.55 15.65 8.87
N SER A 60 18.53 16.48 9.29
CA SER A 60 19.28 17.37 8.40
C SER A 60 20.26 16.62 7.50
N GLU A 61 21.02 15.65 8.04
CA GLU A 61 21.92 14.80 7.25
C GLU A 61 21.14 14.02 6.19
N LEU A 62 20.00 13.44 6.56
CA LEU A 62 19.15 12.70 5.61
C LEU A 62 18.58 13.62 4.52
N ALA A 63 18.08 14.80 4.89
CA ALA A 63 17.54 15.75 3.93
C ALA A 63 18.60 16.19 2.90
N ALA A 64 19.80 16.54 3.38
CA ALA A 64 20.92 16.91 2.51
C ALA A 64 21.30 15.76 1.56
N ALA A 65 21.49 14.56 2.11
CA ALA A 65 21.82 13.38 1.32
C ALA A 65 20.73 12.99 0.30
N PHE A 66 19.46 13.23 0.62
CA PHE A 66 18.35 13.01 -0.32
C PHE A 66 18.37 14.03 -1.47
N VAL A 67 18.67 15.30 -1.20
CA VAL A 67 18.86 16.32 -2.25
C VAL A 67 20.04 15.97 -3.16
N ASP A 68 21.16 15.55 -2.57
CA ASP A 68 22.35 15.14 -3.31
C ASP A 68 22.06 13.91 -4.19
N ARG A 69 21.29 12.94 -3.67
CA ARG A 69 20.80 11.81 -4.46
C ARG A 69 20.01 12.28 -5.68
N LYS A 70 19.03 13.19 -5.53
CA LYS A 70 18.22 13.65 -6.67
C LYS A 70 19.06 14.27 -7.77
N ARG A 71 20.13 14.99 -7.40
CA ARG A 71 21.10 15.52 -8.36
C ARG A 71 21.88 14.40 -9.05
N ARG A 72 22.35 13.42 -8.28
CA ARG A 72 23.18 12.30 -8.77
C ARG A 72 22.42 11.34 -9.69
N GLU A 73 21.18 10.99 -9.36
CA GLU A 73 20.36 10.05 -10.15
C GLU A 73 19.60 10.74 -11.31
N GLY A 74 19.74 12.05 -11.48
CA GLY A 74 19.13 12.80 -12.60
C GLY A 74 17.60 12.91 -12.59
N SER A 75 16.93 12.41 -11.54
CA SER A 75 15.47 12.42 -11.41
C SER A 75 15.01 13.44 -10.38
N LEU A 76 14.13 14.37 -10.78
CA LEU A 76 13.43 15.28 -9.86
C LEU A 76 12.64 14.53 -8.77
N ARG A 77 12.29 13.26 -9.03
CA ARG A 77 11.59 12.37 -8.09
C ARG A 77 12.52 11.46 -7.27
N GLY A 78 13.83 11.47 -7.55
CA GLY A 78 14.84 10.66 -6.82
C GLY A 78 14.90 9.18 -7.20
N PHE A 79 14.31 8.80 -8.33
CA PHE A 79 14.34 7.45 -8.87
C PHE A 79 15.71 7.09 -9.45
N GLY A 80 16.17 5.86 -9.23
CA GLY A 80 17.26 5.27 -10.03
C GLY A 80 16.74 4.96 -11.42
N VAL A 81 17.20 5.70 -12.43
CA VAL A 81 16.92 5.41 -13.84
C VAL A 81 18.24 5.48 -14.59
N ARG A 82 18.63 4.37 -15.22
CA ARG A 82 19.90 4.29 -15.93
C ARG A 82 19.91 5.27 -17.11
N VAL A 83 20.94 6.11 -17.13
CA VAL A 83 21.25 7.04 -18.22
C VAL A 83 22.72 6.91 -18.59
N SER A 84 23.12 7.43 -19.74
CA SER A 84 24.52 7.35 -20.21
C SER A 84 25.54 8.01 -19.26
N GLN A 85 25.08 8.84 -18.33
CA GLN A 85 25.89 9.53 -17.33
C GLN A 85 25.75 8.92 -15.92
N SER A 86 25.04 7.79 -15.76
CA SER A 86 24.90 7.10 -14.48
C SER A 86 26.27 6.69 -13.95
N ALA A 87 26.55 7.07 -12.70
CA ALA A 87 27.83 6.81 -12.06
C ALA A 87 27.88 5.36 -11.53
N GLU A 88 29.02 4.68 -11.71
CA GLU A 88 29.29 3.41 -11.04
C GLU A 88 29.13 3.55 -9.51
N GLY A 89 28.60 2.53 -8.86
CA GLY A 89 28.28 2.58 -7.43
C GLY A 89 26.95 3.26 -7.09
N SER A 90 26.18 3.77 -8.07
CA SER A 90 24.86 4.39 -7.85
C SER A 90 23.69 3.41 -8.04
N ASP A 91 22.49 3.80 -7.62
CA ASP A 91 21.30 3.01 -7.90
C ASP A 91 20.94 3.01 -9.38
N SER A 92 21.12 4.14 -10.09
CA SER A 92 20.91 4.19 -11.55
C SER A 92 21.95 3.43 -12.35
N TRP A 93 23.05 3.00 -11.72
CA TRP A 93 23.97 2.04 -12.32
C TRP A 93 23.30 0.69 -12.52
N LEU A 94 22.42 0.31 -11.59
CA LEU A 94 21.64 -0.92 -11.66
C LEU A 94 20.49 -0.73 -12.64
N ASP A 95 20.47 -1.51 -13.71
CA ASP A 95 19.42 -1.45 -14.74
C ASP A 95 18.16 -2.23 -14.33
N ASP A 96 17.66 -1.97 -13.12
CA ASP A 96 16.48 -2.66 -12.55
C ASP A 96 15.39 -1.64 -12.15
N PRO A 97 14.15 -1.75 -12.67
CA PRO A 97 13.04 -0.87 -12.32
C PRO A 97 12.72 -0.79 -10.82
N ILE A 98 13.08 -1.80 -10.01
CA ILE A 98 12.82 -1.79 -8.56
C ILE A 98 13.55 -0.64 -7.85
N THR A 99 14.65 -0.14 -8.41
CA THR A 99 15.44 1.00 -7.90
C THR A 99 14.69 2.34 -7.94
N ARG A 100 13.53 2.39 -8.63
CA ARG A 100 12.59 3.51 -8.58
C ARG A 100 11.84 3.56 -7.25
N HIS A 101 11.71 2.43 -6.57
CA HIS A 101 10.92 2.27 -5.36
C HIS A 101 11.77 1.93 -4.14
N ILE A 102 12.95 1.35 -4.34
CA ILE A 102 13.89 0.97 -3.30
C ILE A 102 15.21 1.67 -3.56
N ILE A 103 15.59 2.59 -2.69
CA ILE A 103 16.69 3.51 -2.92
C ILE A 103 17.83 3.34 -1.89
N GLY A 104 19.05 3.69 -2.30
CA GLY A 104 20.21 3.91 -1.45
C GLY A 104 20.44 5.40 -1.17
N ILE A 105 20.71 5.78 0.07
CA ILE A 105 21.13 7.15 0.40
C ILE A 105 22.54 7.10 0.99
N TYR A 106 23.48 7.81 0.35
CA TYR A 106 24.86 7.94 0.80
C TYR A 106 24.98 9.18 1.68
N ILE A 107 25.50 8.99 2.89
CA ILE A 107 25.70 10.05 3.87
C ILE A 107 27.18 10.13 4.17
N ASN A 108 27.79 11.21 3.69
CA ASN A 108 29.17 11.54 3.97
C ASN A 108 29.24 12.23 5.32
N LYS A 109 29.95 11.63 6.29
CA LYS A 109 30.31 12.32 7.51
C LYS A 109 31.70 12.92 7.29
N GLU A 110 31.79 14.24 7.38
CA GLU A 110 32.99 15.04 7.05
C GLU A 110 34.26 14.57 7.79
N GLU A 111 34.12 13.86 8.91
CA GLU A 111 35.23 13.45 9.77
C GLU A 111 35.96 12.16 9.34
N ASP A 112 35.37 11.28 8.53
CA ASP A 112 35.90 9.91 8.34
C ASP A 112 36.23 9.53 6.87
N GLY A 113 35.96 10.40 5.88
CA GLY A 113 36.25 10.12 4.46
C GLY A 113 35.44 8.98 3.80
N ASP A 114 34.72 8.18 4.60
CA ASP A 114 33.91 7.05 4.15
C ASP A 114 32.42 7.44 3.98
N SER A 115 31.85 7.14 2.81
CA SER A 115 30.43 7.32 2.52
C SER A 115 29.61 6.18 3.13
N ASN A 116 28.72 6.47 4.08
CA ASN A 116 27.83 5.46 4.69
C ASN A 116 26.55 5.32 3.86
N VAL A 117 26.16 4.11 3.49
CA VAL A 117 24.95 3.85 2.70
C VAL A 117 23.77 3.37 3.56
N LEU A 118 22.63 4.06 3.44
CA LEU A 118 21.34 3.59 3.92
C LEU A 118 20.61 2.89 2.80
N TRP A 119 20.58 1.56 2.87
CA TRP A 119 19.85 0.73 1.92
C TRP A 119 19.35 -0.53 2.63
N PRO A 120 18.17 -1.07 2.27
CA PRO A 120 17.20 -0.54 1.31
C PRO A 120 16.26 0.48 1.97
N LEU A 121 16.02 1.62 1.32
CA LEU A 121 14.98 2.58 1.72
C LEU A 121 13.80 2.51 0.75
N ILE A 122 12.60 2.21 1.26
CA ILE A 122 11.39 2.26 0.44
C ILE A 122 11.00 3.72 0.22
N LEU A 123 10.91 4.11 -1.04
CA LEU A 123 10.52 5.43 -1.52
C LEU A 123 9.07 5.40 -1.99
N HIS A 124 8.18 6.08 -1.27
CA HIS A 124 6.78 6.26 -1.67
C HIS A 124 6.45 7.74 -1.81
N THR A 125 5.94 8.14 -2.98
CA THR A 125 5.47 9.51 -3.21
C THR A 125 3.95 9.52 -3.13
N LYS A 126 3.39 10.33 -2.24
CA LYS A 126 1.94 10.54 -2.14
C LYS A 126 1.65 12.03 -1.96
N GLY A 127 0.84 12.58 -2.87
CA GLY A 127 0.46 13.99 -2.88
C GLY A 127 1.66 14.93 -2.98
N HIS A 128 2.02 15.58 -1.87
CA HIS A 128 3.10 16.56 -1.79
C HIS A 128 4.25 16.11 -0.89
N TYR A 129 4.23 14.83 -0.53
CA TYR A 129 5.14 14.24 0.43
C TYR A 129 5.88 13.06 -0.20
N VAL A 130 7.13 12.92 0.24
CA VAL A 130 7.95 11.74 0.02
C VAL A 130 8.07 11.01 1.35
N ILE A 131 7.68 9.75 1.38
CA ILE A 131 7.75 8.88 2.55
C ILE A 131 8.89 7.90 2.33
N LEU A 132 9.84 7.90 3.25
CA LEU A 132 10.96 6.97 3.30
C LEU A 132 10.75 6.01 4.46
N VAL A 133 10.70 4.71 4.17
CA VAL A 133 10.61 3.66 5.20
C VAL A 133 11.87 2.81 5.15
N PHE A 134 12.54 2.68 6.29
CA PHE A 134 13.77 1.91 6.41
C PHE A 134 13.51 0.56 7.11
N PRO A 135 13.33 -0.53 6.37
CA PRO A 135 13.15 -1.86 6.94
C PRO A 135 14.41 -2.40 7.63
N LEU A 136 14.20 -3.39 8.48
CA LEU A 136 15.23 -4.30 8.97
C LEU A 136 15.50 -5.35 7.89
N VAL A 137 16.71 -5.30 7.32
CA VAL A 137 17.26 -6.38 6.49
C VAL A 137 18.56 -6.88 7.11
N GLU A 138 18.87 -8.17 6.92
CA GLU A 138 20.13 -8.71 7.43
C GLU A 138 21.33 -8.08 6.70
N PRO A 139 22.46 -7.82 7.39
CA PRO A 139 23.64 -7.16 6.83
C PRO A 139 24.15 -7.73 5.50
N ARG A 140 24.09 -9.05 5.32
CA ARG A 140 24.44 -9.73 4.06
C ARG A 140 23.75 -9.17 2.82
N HIS A 141 22.49 -8.72 2.93
CA HIS A 141 21.78 -8.14 1.78
C HIS A 141 22.35 -6.76 1.41
N LEU A 142 22.77 -5.97 2.41
CA LEU A 142 23.45 -4.70 2.17
C LEU A 142 24.81 -4.91 1.50
N LYS A 143 25.59 -5.90 1.96
CA LYS A 143 26.86 -6.29 1.34
C LYS A 143 26.67 -6.73 -0.11
N ALA A 144 25.65 -7.55 -0.37
CA ALA A 144 25.29 -8.00 -1.72
C ALA A 144 24.90 -6.81 -2.63
N TYR A 145 24.08 -5.88 -2.13
CA TYR A 145 23.73 -4.66 -2.84
C TYR A 145 24.95 -3.82 -3.22
N VAL A 146 25.82 -3.55 -2.25
CA VAL A 146 27.05 -2.76 -2.48
C VAL A 146 27.95 -3.43 -3.51
N THR A 147 28.10 -4.76 -3.43
CA THR A 147 28.87 -5.54 -4.40
C THR A 147 28.27 -5.41 -5.80
N LEU A 148 26.94 -5.51 -5.90
CA LEU A 148 26.21 -5.38 -7.16
C LEU A 148 26.38 -3.99 -7.79
N CYS A 149 26.35 -2.91 -6.99
CA CYS A 149 26.55 -1.54 -7.47
C CYS A 149 27.95 -1.28 -8.05
N ASN A 150 28.95 -2.07 -7.67
CA ASN A 150 30.33 -1.94 -8.13
C ASN A 150 30.69 -2.95 -9.24
N ARG A 151 29.72 -3.74 -9.74
CA ARG A 151 29.96 -4.63 -10.87
C ARG A 151 29.92 -3.84 -12.18
N SER A 152 30.84 -4.15 -13.09
CA SER A 152 30.93 -3.52 -14.40
C SER A 152 29.83 -3.93 -15.38
N ASP A 153 29.08 -4.99 -15.08
CA ASP A 153 28.00 -5.52 -15.91
C ASP A 153 26.63 -4.85 -15.67
N CYS A 154 26.57 -3.88 -14.73
CA CYS A 154 25.37 -3.09 -14.41
C CYS A 154 24.18 -3.91 -13.86
N GLY A 155 24.46 -5.14 -13.38
CA GLY A 155 23.45 -6.08 -12.91
C GLY A 155 22.87 -6.97 -14.01
N ASN A 156 22.45 -8.17 -13.65
CA ASN A 156 21.79 -9.10 -14.57
C ASN A 156 20.33 -8.69 -14.84
N ALA A 157 19.77 -9.18 -15.94
CA ALA A 157 18.34 -9.03 -16.25
C ALA A 157 17.45 -9.55 -15.11
N VAL A 158 16.25 -8.98 -14.99
CA VAL A 158 15.22 -9.39 -14.01
C VAL A 158 14.99 -10.90 -14.11
N GLY A 159 15.16 -11.63 -13.00
CA GLY A 159 14.92 -13.09 -12.92
C GLY A 159 16.17 -13.98 -12.96
N VAL A 160 17.37 -13.40 -13.08
CA VAL A 160 18.65 -14.14 -12.96
C VAL A 160 19.15 -14.11 -11.50
N GLU A 161 19.83 -15.18 -11.07
CA GLU A 161 20.56 -15.23 -9.80
C GLU A 161 21.51 -14.02 -9.67
N ASP A 162 21.62 -13.49 -8.46
CA ASP A 162 22.37 -12.27 -8.10
C ASP A 162 21.85 -10.93 -8.66
N SER A 163 20.60 -10.87 -9.16
CA SER A 163 19.92 -9.59 -9.46
C SER A 163 19.42 -8.89 -8.19
N ILE A 164 19.24 -7.56 -8.23
CA ILE A 164 18.71 -6.82 -7.07
C ILE A 164 17.29 -7.27 -6.70
N SER A 165 16.49 -7.62 -7.70
CA SER A 165 15.17 -8.22 -7.50
C SER A 165 15.26 -9.53 -6.69
N SER A 166 16.23 -10.41 -6.99
CA SER A 166 16.44 -11.65 -6.22
C SER A 166 16.85 -11.40 -4.76
N ILE A 167 17.56 -10.30 -4.48
CA ILE A 167 17.95 -9.90 -3.12
C ILE A 167 16.73 -9.44 -2.30
N LEU A 168 15.69 -8.89 -2.96
CA LEU A 168 14.63 -8.12 -2.30
C LEU A 168 13.26 -8.81 -2.27
N LEU A 169 12.88 -9.52 -3.33
CA LEU A 169 11.50 -9.98 -3.54
C LEU A 169 11.01 -10.97 -2.47
N ASP A 170 11.90 -11.82 -1.96
CA ASP A 170 11.55 -12.84 -0.98
C ASP A 170 11.66 -12.35 0.48
N LEU A 171 11.89 -11.05 0.69
CA LEU A 171 12.05 -10.47 2.03
C LEU A 171 10.72 -9.90 2.56
N PRO A 172 10.10 -10.50 3.59
CA PRO A 172 8.85 -9.99 4.16
C PRO A 172 8.96 -8.56 4.71
N SER A 173 10.16 -8.15 5.11
CA SER A 173 10.42 -6.79 5.59
C SER A 173 10.33 -5.74 4.48
N ILE A 174 10.59 -6.10 3.22
CA ILE A 174 10.42 -5.22 2.07
C ILE A 174 8.94 -5.02 1.78
N THR A 175 8.18 -6.12 1.64
CA THR A 175 6.73 -6.06 1.43
C THR A 175 6.04 -5.28 2.55
N GLY A 176 6.36 -5.58 3.80
CA GLY A 176 5.76 -4.86 4.94
C GLY A 176 6.16 -3.38 5.00
N ALA A 177 7.37 -3.01 4.57
CA ALA A 177 7.76 -1.60 4.48
C ALA A 177 6.99 -0.85 3.38
N PHE A 178 6.68 -1.48 2.24
CA PHE A 178 5.76 -0.91 1.26
C PHE A 178 4.37 -0.68 1.84
N MET A 179 3.82 -1.68 2.55
CA MET A 179 2.51 -1.55 3.19
C MET A 179 2.48 -0.39 4.19
N VAL A 180 3.54 -0.23 4.99
CA VAL A 180 3.71 0.89 5.92
C VAL A 180 3.75 2.23 5.17
N ALA A 181 4.52 2.31 4.08
CA ALA A 181 4.65 3.53 3.29
C ALA A 181 3.30 3.97 2.68
N HIS A 182 2.54 3.02 2.13
CA HIS A 182 1.20 3.25 1.60
C HIS A 182 0.21 3.70 2.69
N ALA A 183 0.14 2.98 3.81
CA ALA A 183 -0.77 3.33 4.91
C ALA A 183 -0.49 4.74 5.45
N ILE A 184 0.79 5.12 5.58
CA ILE A 184 1.18 6.48 5.96
C ILE A 184 0.77 7.48 4.87
N GLY A 185 0.99 7.18 3.60
CA GLY A 185 0.56 8.00 2.46
C GLY A 185 -0.93 8.34 2.48
N ASP A 186 -1.76 7.34 2.73
CA ASP A 186 -3.22 7.52 2.80
C ASP A 186 -3.62 8.39 3.99
N ILE A 187 -3.00 8.18 5.16
CA ILE A 187 -3.24 9.00 6.36
C ILE A 187 -2.87 10.47 6.13
N ILE A 188 -1.68 10.75 5.57
CA ILE A 188 -1.20 12.13 5.41
C ILE A 188 -1.97 12.91 4.35
N THR A 189 -2.49 12.23 3.33
CA THR A 189 -3.31 12.86 2.29
C THR A 189 -4.78 12.92 2.66
N GLY A 190 -5.20 12.22 3.73
CA GLY A 190 -6.60 12.06 4.07
C GLY A 190 -7.34 11.14 3.10
N ASP A 191 -6.62 10.45 2.22
CA ASP A 191 -7.12 9.44 1.29
C ASP A 191 -7.29 8.09 2.01
N VAL A 192 -7.81 8.13 3.23
CA VAL A 192 -8.30 6.92 3.92
C VAL A 192 -9.72 6.60 3.42
N GLY A 193 -10.00 6.92 2.15
CA GLY A 193 -11.30 6.71 1.54
C GLY A 193 -11.64 5.23 1.60
N GLU A 194 -12.72 4.91 2.29
CA GLU A 194 -13.31 3.58 2.20
C GLU A 194 -13.59 3.30 0.72
N PRO A 195 -13.19 2.12 0.18
CA PRO A 195 -13.41 1.82 -1.22
C PRO A 195 -14.90 1.96 -1.53
N GLU A 196 -15.20 2.68 -2.62
CA GLU A 196 -16.58 2.99 -2.97
C GLU A 196 -17.29 1.70 -3.37
N VAL A 197 -18.33 1.35 -2.61
CA VAL A 197 -19.26 0.28 -2.95
C VAL A 197 -20.62 0.94 -3.17
N VAL A 198 -20.93 1.18 -4.43
CA VAL A 198 -22.18 1.82 -4.84
C VAL A 198 -23.36 0.94 -4.43
N VAL A 199 -24.20 1.45 -3.53
CA VAL A 199 -25.46 0.81 -3.16
C VAL A 199 -26.53 1.36 -4.10
N SER A 200 -26.78 0.66 -5.22
CA SER A 200 -28.00 0.92 -5.97
C SER A 200 -29.20 0.55 -5.09
N ALA A 201 -30.15 1.47 -4.92
CA ALA A 201 -31.44 1.12 -4.34
C ALA A 201 -32.04 0.04 -5.23
N SER A 202 -32.20 -1.18 -4.71
CA SER A 202 -32.71 -2.29 -5.49
C SER A 202 -34.05 -1.90 -6.12
N PRO A 203 -34.27 -2.07 -7.44
CA PRO A 203 -35.62 -2.07 -7.95
C PRO A 203 -36.32 -3.24 -7.25
N SER A 204 -37.42 -2.98 -6.55
CA SER A 204 -38.23 -4.05 -5.99
C SER A 204 -38.60 -4.99 -7.14
N VAL A 205 -38.16 -6.25 -7.05
CA VAL A 205 -38.52 -7.29 -8.01
C VAL A 205 -40.03 -7.50 -7.92
N GLY A 206 -40.80 -6.84 -8.79
CA GLY A 206 -42.25 -6.84 -8.71
C GLY A 206 -42.95 -5.99 -9.77
N GLY A 207 -42.49 -6.00 -11.02
CA GLY A 207 -43.20 -5.27 -12.08
C GLY A 207 -42.74 -5.48 -13.52
N LEU A 208 -41.80 -6.39 -13.78
CA LEU A 208 -41.26 -6.59 -15.15
C LEU A 208 -42.00 -7.68 -15.95
N LEU A 209 -42.91 -8.45 -15.31
CA LEU A 209 -43.72 -9.47 -15.99
C LEU A 209 -45.12 -8.99 -16.40
N ASP A 210 -45.58 -7.83 -15.92
CA ASP A 210 -46.91 -7.30 -16.28
C ASP A 210 -46.95 -6.61 -17.65
N SER A 211 -45.81 -6.41 -18.32
CA SER A 211 -45.73 -5.67 -19.58
C SER A 211 -45.71 -6.52 -20.86
N LEU A 212 -45.94 -7.84 -20.80
CA LEU A 212 -45.91 -8.71 -21.99
C LEU A 212 -47.16 -9.57 -22.23
N THR A 213 -48.31 -9.23 -21.65
CA THR A 213 -49.59 -9.79 -22.12
C THR A 213 -50.49 -8.66 -22.60
N GLY A 214 -50.57 -8.52 -23.93
CA GLY A 214 -51.46 -7.57 -24.57
C GLY A 214 -52.92 -7.95 -24.34
N SER A 215 -53.72 -6.97 -23.91
CA SER A 215 -55.17 -7.01 -24.12
C SER A 215 -55.70 -5.62 -24.42
N ILE A 216 -56.32 -5.58 -25.59
CA ILE A 216 -57.02 -4.52 -26.30
C ILE A 216 -58.07 -3.82 -25.43
N GLY A 217 -58.08 -2.47 -25.48
CA GLY A 217 -59.28 -1.62 -25.43
C GLY A 217 -59.85 -1.28 -24.06
N ILE A 218 -59.69 -0.03 -23.61
CA ILE A 218 -60.74 1.01 -23.50
C ILE A 218 -60.17 2.27 -22.86
N SER A 219 -60.47 3.40 -23.48
CA SER A 219 -60.09 4.75 -23.05
C SER A 219 -60.92 5.19 -21.83
N SER A 220 -60.28 5.57 -20.72
CA SER A 220 -60.70 6.72 -19.88
C SER A 220 -59.82 6.88 -18.63
N ILE A 221 -59.61 8.15 -18.27
CA ILE A 221 -59.04 8.69 -17.02
C ILE A 221 -57.54 9.02 -17.08
N SER A 222 -57.33 10.28 -17.46
CA SER A 222 -56.17 11.12 -17.16
C SER A 222 -55.79 11.06 -15.67
N SER A 223 -54.54 10.68 -15.39
CA SER A 223 -53.83 11.10 -14.18
C SER A 223 -52.34 11.33 -14.48
N ARG A 224 -52.01 12.60 -14.71
CA ARG A 224 -50.74 13.31 -14.47
C ARG A 224 -49.56 12.42 -14.03
N ALA A 225 -48.57 12.27 -14.93
CA ALA A 225 -47.24 11.78 -14.56
C ALA A 225 -46.59 12.71 -13.52
N LYS A 226 -46.14 12.15 -12.40
CA LYS A 226 -45.34 12.84 -11.38
C LYS A 226 -43.85 12.77 -11.79
N PRO A 227 -43.07 13.85 -11.63
CA PRO A 227 -41.64 13.79 -11.91
C PRO A 227 -40.95 12.85 -10.91
N VAL A 228 -40.06 12.00 -11.43
CA VAL A 228 -39.17 11.14 -10.66
C VAL A 228 -38.18 12.02 -9.89
N ALA A 229 -38.15 11.88 -8.56
CA ALA A 229 -37.16 12.54 -7.71
C ALA A 229 -35.83 11.77 -7.78
N ALA A 230 -34.72 12.51 -7.84
CA ALA A 230 -33.37 11.98 -7.65
C ALA A 230 -33.25 11.27 -6.29
N PRO A 231 -32.39 10.24 -6.15
CA PRO A 231 -32.29 9.49 -4.91
C PRO A 231 -31.88 10.40 -3.75
N VAL A 232 -32.71 10.43 -2.71
CA VAL A 232 -32.46 11.15 -1.46
C VAL A 232 -31.51 10.30 -0.62
N ALA A 233 -30.33 10.83 -0.30
CA ALA A 233 -29.47 10.25 0.72
C ALA A 233 -30.24 10.13 2.04
N SER A 234 -30.43 8.90 2.51
CA SER A 234 -31.10 8.64 3.79
C SER A 234 -30.17 9.06 4.93
N SER A 235 -30.50 10.19 5.57
CA SER A 235 -29.98 10.56 6.88
C SER A 235 -30.87 9.98 7.99
N THR A 236 -30.26 9.50 9.07
CA THR A 236 -30.91 9.27 10.37
C THR A 236 -29.84 9.47 11.46
N PRO A 237 -30.23 9.84 12.69
CA PRO A 237 -30.26 11.21 13.18
C PRO A 237 -29.00 11.61 13.99
N SER A 238 -28.72 12.92 13.95
CA SER A 238 -27.68 13.63 14.69
C SER A 238 -28.05 13.97 16.14
N SER A 239 -27.07 14.03 17.04
CA SER A 239 -27.04 14.91 18.22
C SER A 239 -25.57 15.30 18.48
N GLY A 240 -25.12 16.55 18.52
CA GLY A 240 -25.76 17.86 18.36
C GLY A 240 -24.73 18.90 17.89
N ALA A 241 -25.24 19.92 17.19
CA ALA A 241 -24.58 20.93 16.35
C ALA A 241 -23.63 21.92 17.04
N VAL A 242 -22.72 22.53 16.26
CA VAL A 242 -22.74 23.98 15.97
C VAL A 242 -22.33 24.25 14.50
N THR A 243 -23.28 24.80 13.74
CA THR A 243 -23.25 25.63 12.51
C THR A 243 -21.88 26.10 11.97
N GLY A 244 -21.59 26.21 10.66
CA GLY A 244 -22.38 26.05 9.44
C GLY A 244 -21.70 26.85 8.29
N THR A 245 -21.53 26.25 7.12
CA THR A 245 -21.65 26.89 5.79
C THR A 245 -21.41 25.82 4.71
N VAL A 246 -22.48 25.49 3.99
CA VAL A 246 -22.46 24.66 2.78
C VAL A 246 -21.99 25.57 1.64
N THR A 247 -20.85 25.23 1.03
CA THR A 247 -20.55 25.65 -0.33
C THR A 247 -20.19 24.43 -1.18
N SER A 248 -20.77 24.47 -2.37
CA SER A 248 -20.65 23.61 -3.54
C SER A 248 -19.25 23.08 -3.86
N ASP A 249 -19.27 21.95 -4.57
CA ASP A 249 -18.15 21.29 -5.25
C ASP A 249 -17.09 22.27 -5.78
N ALA A 250 -15.96 22.25 -5.10
CA ALA A 250 -14.66 22.57 -5.65
C ALA A 250 -13.72 21.54 -5.04
N HIS A 251 -12.91 20.88 -5.85
CA HIS A 251 -11.69 20.23 -5.35
C HIS A 251 -10.88 21.31 -4.61
N LYS A 252 -11.08 21.42 -3.31
CA LYS A 252 -10.23 22.21 -2.43
C LYS A 252 -8.94 21.42 -2.30
N THR A 253 -8.06 21.61 -3.28
CA THR A 253 -6.61 21.47 -3.17
C THR A 253 -6.08 22.54 -2.20
N GLY A 254 -6.67 22.62 -1.01
CA GLY A 254 -6.11 23.33 0.13
C GLY A 254 -5.13 22.39 0.79
N SER A 255 -3.90 22.82 1.02
CA SER A 255 -2.87 22.02 1.67
C SER A 255 -3.34 21.62 3.07
N ARG A 256 -3.91 20.42 3.22
CA ARG A 256 -4.11 19.83 4.54
C ARG A 256 -2.74 19.78 5.18
N THR A 257 -2.57 20.52 6.27
CA THR A 257 -1.33 20.49 7.04
C THR A 257 -1.16 19.07 7.60
N LEU A 258 0.08 18.57 7.59
CA LEU A 258 0.39 17.24 8.10
C LEU A 258 -0.05 17.11 9.57
N ASP A 259 -1.02 16.25 9.84
CA ASP A 259 -1.46 15.94 11.20
C ASP A 259 -0.44 15.01 11.88
N LYS A 260 0.56 15.63 12.52
CA LYS A 260 1.66 14.91 13.17
C LYS A 260 1.18 14.07 14.35
N ASP A 261 0.10 14.45 15.03
CA ASP A 261 -0.37 13.75 16.22
C ASP A 261 -1.21 12.52 15.87
N ALA A 262 -2.04 12.61 14.82
CA ALA A 262 -2.67 11.44 14.23
C ALA A 262 -1.61 10.43 13.75
N LEU A 263 -0.54 10.90 13.09
CA LEU A 263 0.54 10.03 12.63
C LEU A 263 1.32 9.38 13.78
N ARG A 264 1.68 10.13 14.82
CA ARG A 264 2.34 9.58 16.03
C ARG A 264 1.48 8.54 16.72
N THR A 265 0.18 8.83 16.85
CA THR A 265 -0.80 7.90 17.42
C THR A 265 -0.83 6.62 16.59
N PHE A 266 -1.07 6.75 15.29
CA PHE A 266 -1.17 5.62 14.38
C PHE A 266 0.08 4.76 14.44
N ILE A 267 1.27 5.34 14.29
CA ILE A 267 2.54 4.60 14.30
C ILE A 267 2.75 3.89 15.66
N SER A 268 2.39 4.52 16.77
CA SER A 268 2.59 3.91 18.10
C SER A 268 1.66 2.73 18.34
N SER A 269 0.44 2.76 17.80
CA SER A 269 -0.54 1.69 17.94
C SER A 269 -0.35 0.58 16.89
N SER A 270 -0.05 0.94 15.64
CA SER A 270 0.09 0.02 14.51
C SER A 270 1.40 -0.76 14.51
N MET A 271 2.48 -0.14 14.98
CA MET A 271 3.82 -0.72 14.92
C MET A 271 4.62 -0.49 16.23
N PRO A 272 4.13 -0.99 17.38
CA PRO A 272 4.86 -0.89 18.63
C PRO A 272 6.26 -1.50 18.47
N PHE A 273 7.26 -0.80 18.98
CA PHE A 273 8.68 -1.16 18.86
C PHE A 273 9.16 -1.41 17.41
N GLY A 274 8.46 -0.89 16.40
CA GLY A 274 8.85 -0.97 14.99
C GLY A 274 8.42 -2.25 14.29
N THR A 275 7.57 -3.08 14.88
CA THR A 275 7.00 -4.27 14.21
C THR A 275 5.57 -3.97 13.79
N PRO A 276 5.26 -3.85 12.49
CA PRO A 276 3.89 -3.66 12.03
C PRO A 276 2.99 -4.81 12.47
N LEU A 277 1.87 -4.49 13.13
CA LEU A 277 0.86 -5.42 13.63
C LEU A 277 -0.47 -5.24 12.91
N ASP A 278 -0.97 -4.00 12.84
CA ASP A 278 -2.19 -3.65 12.10
C ASP A 278 -2.00 -2.27 11.45
N LEU A 279 -2.07 -2.22 10.12
CA LEU A 279 -1.93 -1.00 9.34
C LEU A 279 -3.27 -0.39 8.91
N SER A 280 -4.40 -0.98 9.34
CA SER A 280 -5.73 -0.43 9.11
C SER A 280 -5.95 0.81 9.99
N PHE A 281 -5.84 1.99 9.39
CA PHE A 281 -6.08 3.25 10.10
C PHE A 281 -7.48 3.33 10.73
N PRO A 282 -8.59 2.93 10.04
CA PRO A 282 -9.91 2.88 10.66
C PRO A 282 -9.95 2.00 11.91
N ASN A 283 -9.37 0.80 11.86
CA ASN A 283 -9.33 -0.10 13.01
C ASN A 283 -8.59 0.52 14.19
N ILE A 284 -7.41 1.11 13.95
CA ILE A 284 -6.60 1.75 14.99
C ILE A 284 -7.37 2.90 15.64
N ILE A 285 -8.07 3.71 14.85
CA ILE A 285 -8.89 4.82 15.38
C ILE A 285 -10.08 4.28 16.18
N SER A 286 -10.79 3.27 15.68
CA SER A 286 -11.90 2.64 16.41
C SER A 286 -11.45 2.06 17.74
N ILE A 287 -10.33 1.33 17.77
CA ILE A 287 -9.73 0.78 19.00
C ILE A 287 -9.41 1.88 20.00
N LYS A 288 -8.82 2.99 19.52
CA LYS A 288 -8.46 4.12 20.38
C LYS A 288 -9.68 4.84 20.95
N VAL A 289 -10.73 5.02 20.17
CA VAL A 289 -11.93 5.77 20.57
C VAL A 289 -12.82 4.94 21.49
N ASN A 290 -13.07 3.69 21.13
CA ASN A 290 -14.03 2.84 21.84
C ASN A 290 -13.38 2.04 22.98
N GLY A 291 -12.07 1.80 22.93
CA GLY A 291 -11.40 0.85 23.80
C GLY A 291 -11.93 -0.57 23.61
N PHE A 292 -11.57 -1.49 24.50
CA PHE A 292 -12.19 -2.82 24.57
C PHE A 292 -13.16 -2.84 25.74
N SER A 293 -14.46 -3.05 25.49
CA SER A 293 -15.41 -3.30 26.58
C SER A 293 -15.31 -4.77 27.03
N GLN A 294 -15.64 -5.07 28.29
CA GLN A 294 -15.62 -6.46 28.79
C GLN A 294 -16.56 -7.39 28.01
N SER A 295 -17.61 -6.86 27.38
CA SER A 295 -18.55 -7.60 26.53
C SER A 295 -18.06 -7.79 25.09
N ASP A 296 -17.05 -7.05 24.67
CA ASP A 296 -16.44 -7.14 23.33
C ASP A 296 -15.16 -7.97 23.33
N LEU A 297 -14.72 -8.44 24.49
CA LEU A 297 -13.63 -9.39 24.57
C LEU A 297 -14.07 -10.69 23.88
N PRO A 298 -13.33 -11.16 22.86
CA PRO A 298 -13.63 -12.46 22.28
C PRO A 298 -13.55 -13.51 23.38
N PRO A 299 -14.41 -14.54 23.36
CA PRO A 299 -14.26 -15.70 24.22
C PRO A 299 -12.82 -16.20 24.12
N ALA A 300 -12.17 -16.51 25.24
CA ALA A 300 -10.73 -16.83 25.29
C ALA A 300 -10.33 -17.97 24.33
N ASP A 301 -11.29 -18.82 23.95
CA ASP A 301 -11.10 -19.96 23.06
C ASP A 301 -11.21 -19.63 21.56
N LEU A 302 -11.67 -18.42 21.20
CA LEU A 302 -11.83 -17.97 19.81
C LEU A 302 -10.72 -17.01 19.41
N LYS A 303 -9.84 -17.46 18.51
CA LYS A 303 -8.79 -16.62 17.91
C LYS A 303 -9.42 -15.61 16.95
N GLN A 304 -9.56 -14.36 17.41
CA GLN A 304 -10.07 -13.27 16.58
C GLN A 304 -8.98 -12.77 15.62
N PRO A 305 -9.29 -12.57 14.33
CA PRO A 305 -8.32 -12.02 13.39
C PRO A 305 -8.05 -10.54 13.66
N ALA A 306 -6.82 -10.09 13.42
CA ALA A 306 -6.39 -8.73 13.72
C ALA A 306 -7.22 -7.64 13.01
N TRP A 307 -7.72 -7.91 11.80
CA TRP A 307 -8.51 -6.96 11.01
C TRP A 307 -9.97 -6.84 11.43
N LYS A 308 -10.44 -7.62 12.41
CA LYS A 308 -11.81 -7.55 12.93
C LYS A 308 -11.78 -7.36 14.45
N PRO A 309 -11.39 -6.18 14.97
CA PRO A 309 -11.25 -5.95 16.41
C PRO A 309 -12.59 -5.95 17.16
N TYR A 310 -13.69 -5.64 16.48
CA TYR A 310 -15.04 -5.64 17.04
C TYR A 310 -15.96 -6.59 16.29
N LEU A 311 -16.88 -7.23 17.01
CA LEU A 311 -17.93 -8.04 16.41
C LEU A 311 -19.10 -7.16 15.98
N TYR A 312 -19.43 -7.21 14.70
CA TYR A 312 -20.62 -6.54 14.19
C TYR A 312 -21.89 -7.17 14.77
N ARG A 313 -22.87 -6.34 15.11
CA ARG A 313 -24.24 -6.72 15.48
C ARG A 313 -25.22 -5.91 14.64
N GLY A 314 -26.14 -6.57 13.95
CA GLY A 314 -27.09 -5.89 13.09
C GLY A 314 -27.46 -6.67 11.83
N ARG A 315 -28.09 -5.97 10.89
CA ARG A 315 -28.57 -6.58 9.65
C ARG A 315 -27.38 -7.03 8.81
N GLN A 316 -27.33 -8.33 8.52
CA GLN A 316 -26.23 -8.90 7.76
C GLN A 316 -26.34 -8.56 6.26
N ARG A 317 -25.23 -8.10 5.66
CA ARG A 317 -25.16 -7.74 4.24
C ARG A 317 -23.74 -7.84 3.70
N MET A 318 -23.62 -8.30 2.45
CA MET A 318 -22.39 -8.26 1.66
C MET A 318 -22.68 -7.58 0.33
N LEU A 319 -21.79 -6.69 -0.10
CA LEU A 319 -21.87 -6.01 -1.37
C LEU A 319 -20.51 -6.07 -2.05
N PHE A 320 -20.51 -6.32 -3.36
CA PHE A 320 -19.31 -6.33 -4.17
C PHE A 320 -19.42 -5.27 -5.26
N SER A 321 -18.31 -4.62 -5.57
CA SER A 321 -18.18 -3.72 -6.72
C SER A 321 -16.88 -4.06 -7.45
N VAL A 322 -16.95 -4.12 -8.77
CA VAL A 322 -15.78 -4.36 -9.63
C VAL A 322 -15.40 -3.02 -10.23
N HIS A 323 -14.14 -2.62 -10.03
CA HIS A 323 -13.58 -1.41 -10.62
C HIS A 323 -12.41 -1.81 -11.52
N GLU A 324 -12.59 -1.59 -12.83
CA GLU A 324 -11.59 -1.85 -13.85
C GLU A 324 -11.01 -0.54 -14.38
N THR A 325 -9.73 -0.56 -14.72
CA THR A 325 -9.00 0.53 -15.35
C THR A 325 -8.31 -0.02 -16.58
N VAL A 326 -8.67 0.54 -17.73
CA VAL A 326 -8.09 0.20 -19.03
C VAL A 326 -6.87 1.09 -19.24
N HIS A 327 -5.70 0.47 -19.36
CA HIS A 327 -4.47 1.14 -19.76
C HIS A 327 -4.29 0.91 -21.26
N ALA A 328 -4.22 2.00 -22.02
CA ALA A 328 -3.99 1.93 -23.46
C ALA A 328 -2.89 2.91 -23.86
N ALA A 329 -1.94 2.44 -24.66
CA ALA A 329 -0.94 3.28 -25.31
C ALA A 329 -0.97 3.01 -26.81
N MET A 330 -1.24 4.07 -27.58
CA MET A 330 -1.27 4.03 -29.04
C MET A 330 -0.02 4.71 -29.56
N TYR A 331 0.83 3.96 -30.27
CA TYR A 331 2.12 4.43 -30.75
C TYR A 331 2.06 4.94 -32.20
N ASP A 332 1.00 4.59 -32.95
CA ASP A 332 0.76 5.03 -34.34
C ASP A 332 2.01 4.87 -35.22
N ARG A 333 2.71 3.75 -35.02
CA ARG A 333 3.95 3.38 -35.71
C ARG A 333 3.91 1.90 -36.04
N ASP A 334 4.18 1.57 -37.31
CA ASP A 334 4.16 0.18 -37.78
C ASP A 334 5.17 -0.71 -37.03
N GLU A 335 6.25 -0.14 -36.49
CA GLU A 335 7.28 -0.90 -35.77
C GLU A 335 7.01 -1.09 -34.28
N ILE A 336 6.08 -0.35 -33.69
CA ILE A 336 5.77 -0.42 -32.25
C ILE A 336 4.29 -0.75 -32.09
N PRO A 337 3.95 -1.97 -31.65
CA PRO A 337 2.56 -2.35 -31.47
C PRO A 337 1.90 -1.50 -30.38
N ASP A 338 0.66 -1.12 -30.61
CA ASP A 338 -0.20 -0.56 -29.56
C ASP A 338 -0.34 -1.56 -28.41
N SER A 339 -0.39 -1.06 -27.18
CA SER A 339 -0.52 -1.91 -25.99
C SER A 339 -1.80 -1.59 -25.25
N ILE A 340 -2.57 -2.62 -24.90
CA ILE A 340 -3.74 -2.53 -24.02
C ILE A 340 -3.60 -3.53 -22.86
N SER A 341 -3.83 -3.08 -21.64
CA SER A 341 -3.93 -3.95 -20.46
C SER A 341 -5.07 -3.51 -19.55
N ILE A 342 -5.63 -4.46 -18.81
CA ILE A 342 -6.71 -4.19 -17.84
C ILE A 342 -6.19 -4.50 -16.45
N SER A 343 -6.17 -3.48 -15.60
CA SER A 343 -6.01 -3.68 -14.16
C SER A 343 -7.35 -3.51 -13.48
N GLY A 344 -7.75 -4.41 -12.60
CA GLY A 344 -8.98 -4.31 -11.85
C GLY A 344 -8.82 -4.53 -10.36
N GLN A 345 -9.84 -4.15 -9.61
CA GLN A 345 -9.96 -4.43 -8.19
C GLN A 345 -11.39 -4.80 -7.84
N ILE A 346 -11.54 -5.69 -6.87
CA ILE A 346 -12.84 -6.09 -6.34
C ILE A 346 -12.98 -5.48 -4.95
N ASN A 347 -13.86 -4.50 -4.86
CA ASN A 347 -14.25 -3.85 -3.62
C ASN A 347 -15.34 -4.68 -2.95
N CYS A 348 -15.27 -4.80 -1.64
CA CYS A 348 -16.24 -5.52 -0.82
C CYS A 348 -16.69 -4.63 0.33
N ARG A 349 -17.99 -4.59 0.61
CA ARG A 349 -18.54 -4.08 1.88
C ARG A 349 -19.15 -5.24 2.64
N ALA A 350 -18.65 -5.48 3.85
CA ALA A 350 -19.10 -6.57 4.70
C ALA A 350 -19.67 -6.06 6.02
N GLU A 351 -20.94 -6.38 6.26
CA GLU A 351 -21.67 -6.14 7.50
C GLU A 351 -22.12 -7.52 7.99
N LEU A 352 -21.22 -8.31 8.57
CA LEU A 352 -21.50 -9.71 8.96
C LEU A 352 -21.26 -9.95 10.45
N GLU A 353 -22.26 -10.53 11.12
CA GLU A 353 -22.19 -10.89 12.54
C GLU A 353 -21.23 -12.07 12.77
N GLY A 354 -20.59 -12.11 13.94
CA GLY A 354 -19.65 -13.17 14.30
C GLY A 354 -18.36 -13.14 13.47
N LEU A 355 -17.79 -14.31 13.20
CA LEU A 355 -16.56 -14.49 12.41
C LEU A 355 -16.81 -15.46 11.24
N PRO A 356 -17.64 -15.10 10.25
CA PRO A 356 -17.96 -16.01 9.14
C PRO A 356 -16.84 -16.04 8.11
N ASP A 357 -16.62 -17.21 7.54
CA ASP A 357 -15.83 -17.39 6.33
C ASP A 357 -16.72 -17.31 5.10
N VAL A 358 -16.31 -16.51 4.12
CA VAL A 358 -17.01 -16.28 2.87
C VAL A 358 -16.22 -16.92 1.74
N SER A 359 -16.90 -17.61 0.83
CA SER A 359 -16.34 -18.17 -0.40
C SER A 359 -16.62 -17.22 -1.57
N PHE A 360 -15.59 -16.76 -2.27
CA PHE A 360 -15.71 -15.97 -3.50
C PHE A 360 -15.19 -16.77 -4.70
N PRO A 361 -16.04 -17.14 -5.67
CA PRO A 361 -15.60 -17.87 -6.86
C PRO A 361 -14.82 -16.95 -7.82
N LEU A 362 -13.67 -17.41 -8.30
CA LEU A 362 -12.84 -16.74 -9.32
C LEU A 362 -12.81 -17.58 -10.62
N LYS A 363 -12.48 -16.93 -11.75
CA LYS A 363 -12.31 -17.57 -13.06
C LYS A 363 -10.86 -17.48 -13.55
N ASP A 364 -10.46 -18.43 -14.40
CA ASP A 364 -9.07 -18.75 -14.79
C ASP A 364 -8.35 -17.81 -15.78
N HIS A 365 -8.79 -16.56 -15.95
CA HIS A 365 -8.21 -15.65 -16.95
C HIS A 365 -7.54 -14.41 -16.33
N ILE A 366 -6.71 -14.63 -15.31
CA ILE A 366 -6.03 -13.54 -14.60
C ILE A 366 -4.54 -13.88 -14.46
N GLU A 367 -3.68 -12.98 -14.92
CA GLU A 367 -2.22 -13.17 -14.90
C GLU A 367 -1.63 -12.86 -13.51
N VAL A 368 -2.03 -11.73 -12.95
CA VAL A 368 -1.52 -11.23 -11.68
C VAL A 368 -2.66 -11.09 -10.70
N LEU A 369 -2.50 -11.66 -9.51
CA LEU A 369 -3.47 -11.58 -8.42
C LEU A 369 -2.77 -11.13 -7.14
N SER A 370 -3.43 -10.23 -6.42
CA SER A 370 -3.09 -9.93 -5.03
C SER A 370 -4.36 -9.88 -4.21
N PHE A 371 -4.28 -10.41 -2.99
CA PHE A 371 -5.43 -10.53 -2.11
C PHE A 371 -5.26 -9.70 -0.85
N HIS A 372 -6.39 -9.28 -0.28
CA HIS A 372 -6.43 -8.76 1.06
C HIS A 372 -5.93 -9.82 2.06
N PRO A 373 -5.23 -9.44 3.15
CA PRO A 373 -4.75 -10.39 4.16
C PRO A 373 -5.83 -11.26 4.83
N CYS A 374 -7.10 -10.91 4.66
CA CYS A 374 -8.22 -11.72 5.16
C CYS A 374 -8.51 -12.96 4.32
N ALA A 375 -7.92 -13.07 3.12
CA ALA A 375 -8.09 -14.18 2.22
C ALA A 375 -7.16 -15.35 2.57
N GLN A 376 -7.74 -16.53 2.61
CA GLN A 376 -7.07 -17.82 2.64
C GLN A 376 -6.95 -18.28 1.18
N VAL A 377 -5.85 -17.89 0.55
CA VAL A 377 -5.56 -18.27 -0.85
C VAL A 377 -5.07 -19.72 -0.83
N PRO A 378 -5.73 -20.66 -1.54
CA PRO A 378 -5.21 -22.01 -1.67
C PRO A 378 -3.82 -21.98 -2.32
N GLU A 379 -2.84 -22.69 -1.75
CA GLU A 379 -1.61 -22.99 -2.49
C GLU A 379 -2.01 -23.68 -3.80
N LYS A 380 -1.57 -23.14 -4.93
CA LYS A 380 -1.97 -23.51 -6.31
C LYS A 380 -2.34 -24.99 -6.44
N GLY A 381 -3.63 -25.28 -6.38
CA GLY A 381 -4.22 -26.62 -6.51
C GLY A 381 -5.24 -26.62 -7.63
N ILE A 382 -5.24 -27.71 -8.42
CA ILE A 382 -5.85 -27.79 -9.76
C ILE A 382 -7.39 -27.68 -9.77
N ASP A 383 -8.10 -27.72 -8.63
CA ASP A 383 -9.54 -28.04 -8.68
C ASP A 383 -10.53 -27.15 -7.93
N LYS A 384 -10.15 -26.04 -7.29
CA LYS A 384 -11.13 -25.09 -6.70
C LYS A 384 -10.61 -23.65 -6.68
N GLN A 385 -10.93 -22.86 -7.70
CA GLN A 385 -10.57 -21.44 -7.79
C GLN A 385 -11.50 -20.53 -6.96
N ALA A 386 -11.88 -20.97 -5.77
CA ALA A 386 -12.65 -20.15 -4.84
C ALA A 386 -11.72 -19.61 -3.75
N VAL A 387 -11.81 -18.31 -3.50
CA VAL A 387 -11.06 -17.63 -2.46
C VAL A 387 -11.92 -17.62 -1.21
N MET A 388 -11.46 -18.29 -0.16
CA MET A 388 -12.08 -18.22 1.16
C MET A 388 -11.53 -17.01 1.90
N PHE A 389 -12.36 -16.25 2.62
CA PHE A 389 -11.90 -15.11 3.40
C PHE A 389 -12.82 -14.79 4.57
N SER A 390 -12.25 -14.29 5.68
CA SER A 390 -13.02 -13.81 6.83
C SER A 390 -13.05 -12.27 6.79
N PRO A 391 -14.10 -11.62 6.25
CA PRO A 391 -14.04 -10.22 5.88
C PRO A 391 -13.86 -9.27 7.07
N PRO A 392 -13.06 -8.18 6.91
CA PRO A 392 -13.13 -7.00 7.77
C PRO A 392 -14.54 -6.41 7.81
N LEU A 393 -14.83 -5.59 8.82
CA LEU A 393 -16.07 -4.82 8.87
C LEU A 393 -15.97 -3.61 7.94
N GLY A 394 -17.04 -3.32 7.18
CA GLY A 394 -17.13 -2.15 6.32
C GLY A 394 -16.53 -2.39 4.93
N ASN A 395 -16.07 -1.31 4.29
CA ASN A 395 -15.57 -1.36 2.92
C ASN A 395 -14.07 -1.69 2.90
N PHE A 396 -13.66 -2.62 2.04
CA PHE A 396 -12.26 -2.97 1.81
C PHE A 396 -12.06 -3.48 0.37
N VAL A 397 -10.82 -3.46 -0.11
CA VAL A 397 -10.46 -4.08 -1.40
C VAL A 397 -10.13 -5.55 -1.11
N LEU A 398 -10.93 -6.49 -1.63
CA LEU A 398 -10.73 -7.92 -1.44
C LEU A 398 -9.56 -8.44 -2.29
N MET A 399 -9.48 -8.02 -3.54
CA MET A 399 -8.38 -8.39 -4.44
C MET A 399 -8.12 -7.35 -5.51
N ARG A 400 -6.91 -7.37 -6.04
CA ARG A 400 -6.51 -6.64 -7.25
C ARG A 400 -5.99 -7.65 -8.26
N TYR A 401 -6.27 -7.37 -9.52
CA TYR A 401 -5.90 -8.24 -10.62
C TYR A 401 -5.38 -7.47 -11.83
N GLU A 402 -4.57 -8.13 -12.64
CA GLU A 402 -4.22 -7.71 -13.99
C GLU A 402 -4.59 -8.82 -14.96
N ALA A 403 -5.27 -8.46 -16.03
CA ALA A 403 -5.73 -9.37 -17.07
C ALA A 403 -5.28 -8.87 -18.44
N VAL A 404 -4.89 -9.81 -19.30
CA VAL A 404 -4.62 -9.53 -20.72
C VAL A 404 -5.94 -9.31 -21.41
N CYS A 405 -5.98 -8.27 -22.23
CA CYS A 405 -7.09 -8.08 -23.13
C CYS A 405 -6.81 -8.88 -24.41
N ASP A 406 -7.44 -10.05 -24.55
CA ASP A 406 -7.52 -10.76 -25.83
C ASP A 406 -8.53 -10.03 -26.74
N LEU A 407 -8.25 -8.77 -27.07
CA LEU A 407 -8.91 -8.08 -28.15
C LEU A 407 -8.01 -8.23 -29.37
N ASP A 408 -8.30 -9.25 -30.19
CA ASP A 408 -7.94 -9.20 -31.61
C ASP A 408 -8.64 -7.97 -32.19
N LEU A 409 -7.94 -6.82 -32.18
CA LEU A 409 -8.41 -5.61 -32.84
C LEU A 409 -8.45 -5.92 -34.35
N PRO A 410 -9.62 -5.76 -35.01
CA PRO A 410 -9.87 -6.22 -36.37
C PRO A 410 -9.06 -5.50 -37.45
#